data_AF-A0A7S3TT55-F1
#
_entry.id   AF-A0A7S3TT55-F1
#
_cell.length_a   1.000
_cell.length_b   1.000
_cell.length_c   1.000
_cell.angle_alpha   90.00
_cell.angle_beta   90.00
_cell.angle_gamma   90.00
#
_symmetry.space_group_name_H-M   'P 1'
#
loop_
_entity.id
_entity.type
_entity.pdbx_description
1 polymer ?
#
loop_
_entity_poly.entity_id
_entity_poly.type
_entity_poly.pdbx_seq_one_letter_code
_entity_poly.pdbx_strand_id
1 'polypeptide(L)'
;SGRRPPLLAPSQFAAELETKSFTNGKQDRPLLIAQYEAVFNEQFGKATWLKYRGLCWGDAEAAQLAELLASGAAPRLETLIITNNEIRDEGCKALAAALG
;
A
#
# COMPACT_ATOMS: atom_id res chain seq x y z
N SER A 1 -12.42 -15.25 -8.17
CA SER A 1 -11.34 -14.28 -8.46
C SER A 1 -10.62 -13.98 -7.16
N GLY A 2 -9.29 -14.12 -7.11
CA GLY A 2 -8.52 -13.84 -5.90
C GLY A 2 -8.46 -12.34 -5.64
N ARG A 3 -8.62 -11.93 -4.38
CA ARG A 3 -8.36 -10.54 -3.95
C ARG A 3 -6.94 -10.17 -4.38
N ARG A 4 -6.79 -8.99 -4.99
CA ARG A 4 -5.44 -8.45 -5.26
C ARG A 4 -5.03 -7.64 -4.03
N PRO A 5 -3.97 -8.05 -3.32
CA PRO A 5 -3.57 -7.36 -2.10
C PRO A 5 -3.27 -5.89 -2.41
N PRO A 6 -3.52 -4.98 -1.47
CA PRO A 6 -3.15 -3.59 -1.61
C PRO A 6 -1.64 -3.45 -1.75
N LEU A 7 -1.18 -2.29 -2.24
CA LEU A 7 0.24 -1.98 -2.23
C LEU A 7 0.74 -2.06 -0.79
N LEU A 8 1.74 -2.92 -0.57
CA LEU A 8 2.34 -3.07 0.75
C LEU A 8 3.11 -1.81 1.08
N ALA A 9 2.70 -1.14 2.16
CA ALA A 9 3.60 -0.18 2.80
C ALA A 9 4.91 -0.91 3.18
N PRO A 10 6.07 -0.23 3.21
CA PRO A 10 7.34 -0.86 3.58
C PRO A 10 7.28 -1.64 4.90
N SER A 11 6.51 -1.16 5.88
CA SER A 11 6.27 -1.83 7.17
C SER A 11 5.52 -3.18 7.02
N GLN A 12 4.51 -3.24 6.15
CA GLN A 12 3.75 -4.45 5.88
C GLN A 12 4.57 -5.47 5.08
N PHE A 13 5.38 -4.98 4.13
CA PHE A 13 6.31 -5.83 3.39
C PHE A 13 7.35 -6.48 4.32
N ALA A 14 7.90 -5.72 5.27
CA ALA A 14 8.78 -6.24 6.29
C ALA A 14 8.09 -7.30 7.17
N ALA A 15 6.84 -7.05 7.60
CA ALA A 15 6.07 -8.01 8.38
C ALA A 15 5.77 -9.31 7.60
N GLU A 16 5.45 -9.23 6.30
CA GLU A 16 5.29 -10.42 5.46
C GLU A 16 6.60 -11.22 5.33
N LEU A 17 7.74 -10.53 5.21
CA LEU A 17 9.07 -11.12 5.12
C LEU A 17 9.44 -11.93 6.37
N GLU A 18 8.99 -11.50 7.56
CA GLU A 18 9.18 -12.24 8.81
C GLU A 18 8.41 -13.56 8.83
N THR A 19 7.24 -13.62 8.20
CA THR A 19 6.41 -14.84 8.16
C THR A 19 6.88 -15.87 7.13
N LYS A 20 7.71 -15.48 6.15
CA LYS A 20 8.20 -16.37 5.09
C LYS A 20 9.59 -16.94 5.42
N SER A 21 9.67 -18.26 5.48
CA SER A 21 10.93 -18.99 5.68
C SER A 21 11.77 -19.00 4.41
N PHE A 22 12.68 -18.04 4.28
CA PHE A 22 13.72 -18.09 3.24
C PHE A 22 14.78 -19.12 3.65
N THR A 23 14.94 -20.17 2.84
CA THR A 23 15.85 -21.30 3.11
C THR A 23 17.33 -20.94 2.95
N ASN A 24 17.69 -19.72 2.48
CA ASN A 24 19.09 -19.34 2.27
C ASN A 24 19.44 -17.84 2.47
N GLY A 25 18.61 -17.03 3.15
CA GLY A 25 18.70 -15.56 3.02
C GLY A 25 18.48 -14.73 4.28
N LYS A 26 18.90 -15.19 5.48
CA LYS A 26 18.70 -14.40 6.71
C LYS A 26 19.55 -13.11 6.78
N GLN A 27 20.69 -13.04 6.09
CA GLN A 27 21.60 -11.88 6.13
C GLN A 27 21.22 -10.76 5.15
N ASP A 28 20.53 -11.07 4.05
CA ASP A 28 20.18 -10.07 3.02
C ASP A 28 18.85 -9.35 3.28
N ARG A 29 18.10 -9.74 4.32
CA ARG A 29 16.77 -9.18 4.61
C ARG A 29 16.80 -7.67 4.88
N PRO A 30 17.71 -7.13 5.72
CA PRO A 30 17.73 -5.69 5.99
C PRO A 30 18.03 -4.89 4.72
N LEU A 31 18.94 -5.39 3.87
CA LEU A 31 19.27 -4.76 2.59
C LEU A 31 18.10 -4.83 1.61
N LEU A 32 17.39 -5.96 1.55
CA LEU A 32 16.20 -6.12 0.71
C LEU A 32 15.07 -5.17 1.13
N ILE A 33 14.84 -5.02 2.43
CA ILE A 33 13.82 -4.11 2.97
C ILE A 33 14.20 -2.67 2.64
N ALA A 34 15.44 -2.26 2.89
CA ALA A 34 15.92 -0.91 2.59
C ALA A 34 15.84 -0.60 1.08
N GLN A 35 16.20 -1.56 0.22
CA GLN A 35 16.09 -1.43 -1.23
C GLN A 35 14.62 -1.28 -1.67
N TYR A 36 13.74 -2.11 -1.12
CA TYR A 36 12.31 -2.05 -1.40
C TYR A 36 11.73 -0.70 -0.98
N GLU A 37 12.03 -0.25 0.24
CA GLU A 37 11.58 1.02 0.78
C GLU A 37 12.07 2.21 -0.07
N ALA A 38 13.35 2.21 -0.47
CA ALA A 38 13.89 3.26 -1.32
C ALA A 38 13.18 3.33 -2.68
N VAL A 39 13.03 2.19 -3.36
CA VAL A 39 12.35 2.10 -4.66
C VAL A 39 10.87 2.46 -4.52
N PHE A 40 10.22 1.99 -3.46
CA PHE A 40 8.84 2.30 -3.15
C PHE A 40 8.65 3.80 -2.97
N ASN A 41 9.41 4.43 -2.07
CA ASN A 41 9.31 5.86 -1.79
C ASN A 41 9.63 6.70 -3.03
N GLU A 42 10.63 6.30 -3.82
CA GLU A 42 10.97 6.99 -5.06
C GLU A 42 9.83 6.92 -6.09
N GLN A 43 9.29 5.72 -6.32
CA GLN A 43 8.29 5.50 -7.37
C GLN A 43 6.90 5.99 -6.95
N PHE A 44 6.48 5.63 -5.74
CA PHE A 44 5.20 6.03 -5.17
C PHE A 44 5.17 7.54 -4.93
N GLY A 45 6.27 8.13 -4.46
CA GLY A 45 6.37 9.57 -4.22
C GLY A 45 6.30 10.43 -5.48
N LYS A 46 6.63 9.86 -6.65
CA LYS A 46 6.49 10.52 -7.97
C LYS A 46 5.10 10.37 -8.58
N ALA A 47 4.25 9.48 -8.06
CA ALA A 47 2.97 9.17 -8.66
C ALA A 47 1.96 10.32 -8.50
N THR A 48 1.46 10.82 -9.62
CA THR A 48 0.34 11.78 -9.64
C THR A 48 -1.02 11.10 -9.77
N TRP A 49 -1.04 9.83 -10.18
CA TRP A 49 -2.27 9.06 -10.36
C TRP A 49 -2.14 7.65 -9.81
N LEU A 50 -3.04 7.27 -8.90
CA LEU A 50 -3.19 5.90 -8.42
C LEU A 50 -4.51 5.29 -8.93
N LYS A 51 -4.43 4.13 -9.59
CA LYS A 51 -5.57 3.45 -10.23
C LYS A 51 -5.78 2.06 -9.63
N TYR A 52 -6.76 1.95 -8.75
CA TYR A 52 -7.15 0.71 -8.05
C TYR A 52 -8.57 0.28 -8.39
N ARG A 53 -9.03 0.55 -9.63
CA ARG A 53 -10.37 0.16 -10.08
C ARG A 53 -10.50 -1.36 -10.20
N GLY A 54 -11.55 -1.96 -9.64
CA GLY A 54 -11.87 -3.37 -9.92
C GLY A 54 -10.94 -4.39 -9.25
N LEU A 55 -10.39 -4.07 -8.08
CA LEU A 55 -9.46 -4.96 -7.36
C LEU A 55 -10.16 -5.81 -6.29
N CYS A 56 -11.49 -5.68 -6.15
CA CYS A 56 -12.28 -6.32 -5.09
C CYS A 56 -11.77 -5.94 -3.69
N TRP A 57 -11.32 -4.70 -3.52
CA TRP A 57 -10.92 -4.16 -2.21
C TRP A 57 -12.14 -3.91 -1.34
N GLY A 58 -12.03 -4.22 -0.05
CA GLY A 58 -12.99 -3.84 0.98
C GLY A 58 -12.43 -2.76 1.91
N ASP A 59 -13.06 -2.61 3.06
CA ASP A 59 -12.67 -1.60 4.06
C ASP A 59 -11.24 -1.76 4.57
N ALA A 60 -10.77 -3.00 4.71
CA ALA A 60 -9.42 -3.29 5.18
C ALA A 60 -8.35 -2.75 4.21
N GLU A 61 -8.51 -2.99 2.91
CA GLU A 61 -7.57 -2.50 1.90
C GLU A 61 -7.66 -0.97 1.75
N ALA A 62 -8.85 -0.39 1.88
CA ALA A 62 -9.03 1.05 1.91
C ALA A 62 -8.34 1.71 3.11
N ALA A 63 -8.43 1.10 4.30
CA ALA A 63 -7.75 1.58 5.50
C ALA A 63 -6.22 1.52 5.36
N GLN A 64 -5.67 0.47 4.76
CA GLN A 64 -4.23 0.37 4.49
C GLN A 64 -3.76 1.44 3.51
N LEU A 65 -4.52 1.69 2.44
CA LEU A 65 -4.22 2.81 1.53
C LEU A 65 -4.32 4.16 2.26
N ALA A 66 -5.31 4.34 3.12
CA ALA A 66 -5.46 5.57 3.90
C ALA A 66 -4.24 5.83 4.81
N GLU A 67 -3.78 4.82 5.54
CA GLU A 67 -2.58 4.91 6.39
C GLU A 67 -1.34 5.30 5.56
N LEU A 68 -1.18 4.68 4.38
CA LEU A 68 -0.10 4.99 3.46
C LEU A 68 -0.16 6.44 2.97
N LEU A 69 -1.34 6.94 2.61
CA LEU A 69 -1.52 8.33 2.19
C LEU A 69 -1.24 9.31 3.35
N ALA A 70 -1.73 9.00 4.56
CA ALA A 70 -1.53 9.82 5.75
C ALA A 70 -0.05 9.90 6.17
N SER A 71 0.76 8.89 5.86
CA SER A 71 2.22 8.92 6.08
C SER A 71 2.97 9.91 5.18
N GLY A 72 2.31 10.48 4.16
CA GLY A 72 2.92 11.38 3.20
C GLY A 72 3.67 10.68 2.06
N ALA A 73 3.47 9.37 1.88
CA ALA A 73 4.16 8.58 0.87
C ALA A 73 3.86 9.01 -0.58
N ALA A 74 2.72 9.67 -0.82
CA ALA A 74 2.32 10.16 -2.14
C ALA A 74 2.14 11.69 -2.18
N PRO A 75 3.22 12.48 -2.00
CA PRO A 75 3.13 13.94 -1.86
C PRO A 75 2.73 14.66 -3.16
N ARG A 76 2.71 13.95 -4.29
CA ARG A 76 2.34 14.48 -5.61
C ARG A 76 1.01 13.94 -6.12
N LEU A 77 0.28 13.19 -5.31
CA LEU A 77 -0.95 12.55 -5.74
C LEU A 77 -2.02 13.59 -6.06
N GLU A 78 -2.53 13.57 -7.28
CA GLU A 78 -3.58 14.46 -7.75
C GLU A 78 -4.89 13.70 -7.97
N THR A 79 -4.81 12.41 -8.36
CA THR A 79 -6.00 11.61 -8.64
C THR A 79 -5.90 10.21 -8.05
N LEU A 80 -6.95 9.82 -7.33
CA LEU A 80 -7.14 8.47 -6.79
C LEU A 80 -8.41 7.84 -7.40
N ILE A 81 -8.25 6.72 -8.11
CA ILE A 81 -9.40 5.96 -8.66
C ILE A 81 -9.55 4.64 -7.91
N ILE A 82 -10.62 4.54 -7.13
CA ILE A 82 -10.97 3.34 -6.34
C ILE A 82 -12.36 2.77 -6.68
N THR A 83 -12.97 3.24 -7.77
CA THR A 83 -14.30 2.77 -8.22
C THR A 83 -14.33 1.26 -8.49
N ASN A 84 -15.50 0.64 -8.49
CA ASN A 84 -15.67 -0.79 -8.76
C ASN A 84 -14.94 -1.69 -7.75
N ASN A 85 -14.95 -1.30 -6.47
CA ASN A 85 -14.51 -2.11 -5.34
C ASN A 85 -15.68 -2.33 -4.37
N GLU A 86 -15.44 -3.09 -3.31
CA GLU A 86 -16.40 -3.45 -2.26
C GLU A 86 -16.15 -2.64 -0.96
N ILE A 87 -15.59 -1.43 -1.11
CA ILE A 87 -15.32 -0.49 -0.01
C ILE A 87 -16.64 0.07 0.52
N ARG A 88 -16.84 0.01 1.83
CA ARG A 88 -18.03 0.50 2.54
C ARG A 88 -17.67 1.74 3.35
N ASP A 89 -18.58 2.13 4.25
CA ASP A 89 -18.50 3.38 4.99
C ASP A 89 -17.20 3.53 5.79
N GLU A 90 -16.71 2.47 6.42
CA GLU A 90 -15.49 2.54 7.23
C GLU A 90 -14.24 2.76 6.36
N GLY A 91 -14.13 2.09 5.22
CA GLY A 91 -13.04 2.33 4.28
C GLY A 91 -13.11 3.73 3.66
N CYS A 92 -14.31 4.21 3.32
CA CYS A 92 -14.51 5.57 2.82
C CYS A 92 -14.14 6.63 3.86
N LYS A 93 -14.50 6.45 5.13
CA LYS A 93 -14.12 7.34 6.24
C LYS A 93 -12.60 7.40 6.41
N ALA A 94 -11.94 6.24 6.39
CA ALA A 94 -10.48 6.18 6.51
C ALA A 94 -9.79 6.96 5.38
N LEU A 95 -10.21 6.73 4.13
CA LEU A 95 -9.67 7.45 2.98
C LEU A 95 -9.94 8.94 3.03
N ALA A 96 -11.15 9.35 3.45
CA ALA A 96 -11.49 10.76 3.62
C ALA A 96 -10.63 11.44 4.69
N ALA A 97 -10.37 10.77 5.81
CA ALA A 97 -9.52 11.28 6.88
C ALA A 97 -8.04 11.41 6.47
N ALA A 98 -7.56 10.56 5.56
CA ALA A 98 -6.18 10.63 5.06
C ALA A 98 -5.98 11.67 3.95
N LEU A 99 -7.04 12.06 3.25
CA LEU A 99 -7.01 12.99 2.11
C LEU A 99 -7.46 14.41 2.45
N GLY A 100 -8.12 14.61 3.60
CA GLY A 100 -8.61 15.90 4.08
C GLY A 100 -7.64 16.55 5.05
#